data_AF-A0A0D9W5N7-F1
#
_entry.id   AF-A0A0D9W5N7-F1
#
_cell.length_a   1.000
_cell.length_b   1.000
_cell.length_c   1.000
_cell.angle_alpha   90.00
_cell.angle_beta   90.00
_cell.angle_gamma   90.00
#
_symmetry.space_group_name_H-M   'P 1'
#
loop_
_entity.id
_entity.type
_entity.pdbx_description
1 polymer ?
#
loop_
_entity_poly.entity_id
_entity_poly.type
_entity_poly.pdbx_seq_one_letter_code
_entity_poly.pdbx_strand_id
1 'polypeptide(L)'
;MEALRKLEKVQRVLSLMGSRGLSSSDSGGGGDGDRFLAHFLLFLVQPFDSLSMEKRAILVSDLLRKLDDLNEYSLHMVPGNNASSTISIEDVMEAIHLKSFDYRVLNLLMYHLTGHQVNEVHMEFLSISELLVEISDDLYDYEDDVMNNTFNILRMFTAIYGPSEAPKMLAKCISDVEEKYEIFSKKLDPNLSGSYWRRCEEATKEGGKTSGHAYGTWNIPPLIRDEELFRLERSNKCDASSITIT
;
A
#
# COMPACT_ATOMS: atom_id res chain seq x y z
N MET A 1 35.46 9.35 -3.26
CA MET A 1 35.45 9.23 -4.74
C MET A 1 34.31 8.35 -5.26
N GLU A 2 34.07 7.17 -4.70
CA GLU A 2 33.01 6.27 -5.16
C GLU A 2 31.57 6.78 -4.89
N ALA A 3 31.32 7.36 -3.71
CA ALA A 3 30.01 7.94 -3.37
C ALA A 3 29.61 9.10 -4.29
N LEU A 4 30.56 9.96 -4.67
CA LEU A 4 30.36 11.04 -5.65
C LEU A 4 29.99 10.50 -7.04
N ARG A 5 30.63 9.42 -7.49
CA ARG A 5 30.28 8.75 -8.76
C ARG A 5 28.89 8.12 -8.75
N LYS A 6 28.46 7.56 -7.60
CA LYS A 6 27.10 7.02 -7.44
C LYS A 6 26.06 8.16 -7.51
N LEU A 7 26.32 9.27 -6.83
CA LEU A 7 25.46 10.45 -6.84
C LEU A 7 25.32 11.06 -8.24
N GLU A 8 26.43 11.14 -8.98
CA GLU A 8 26.45 11.65 -10.36
C GLU A 8 25.66 10.74 -11.33
N LYS A 9 25.70 9.41 -11.11
CA LYS A 9 24.87 8.46 -11.86
C LYS A 9 23.38 8.64 -11.57
N VAL A 10 23.00 8.82 -10.30
CA VAL A 10 21.61 9.08 -9.88
C VAL A 10 21.10 10.38 -10.51
N GLN A 11 21.88 11.46 -10.46
CA GLN A 11 21.51 12.74 -11.08
C GLN A 11 21.30 12.62 -12.60
N ARG A 12 22.14 11.87 -13.31
CA ARG A 12 21.95 11.64 -14.76
C ARG A 12 20.66 10.89 -15.07
N VAL A 13 20.30 9.89 -14.26
CA VAL A 13 19.06 9.13 -14.46
C VAL A 13 17.83 9.98 -14.13
N LEU A 14 17.88 10.78 -13.06
CA LEU A 14 16.81 11.75 -12.74
C LEU A 14 16.58 12.76 -13.87
N SER A 15 17.67 13.32 -14.44
CA SER A 15 17.57 14.24 -15.57
C SER A 15 16.97 13.58 -16.82
N LEU A 16 17.32 12.30 -17.07
CA LEU A 16 16.73 11.52 -18.17
C LEU A 16 15.24 11.26 -17.94
N MET A 17 14.83 10.91 -16.72
CA MET A 17 13.42 10.70 -16.37
C MET A 17 12.60 11.98 -16.56
N GLY A 18 13.11 13.13 -16.09
CA GLY A 18 12.49 14.44 -16.30
C GLY A 18 12.34 14.77 -17.79
N SER A 19 13.35 14.48 -18.62
CA SER A 19 13.26 14.69 -20.08
C SER A 19 12.23 13.82 -20.79
N ARG A 20 11.79 12.72 -20.16
CA ARG A 20 10.80 11.77 -20.71
C ARG A 20 9.44 11.85 -20.02
N GLY A 21 9.23 12.83 -19.15
CA GLY A 21 7.96 13.01 -18.42
C GLY A 21 7.66 11.89 -17.41
N LEU A 22 8.69 11.16 -16.95
CA LEU A 22 8.57 10.09 -15.95
C LEU A 22 8.70 10.59 -14.51
N SER A 23 8.98 11.88 -14.33
CA SER A 23 9.08 12.57 -13.04
C SER A 23 8.08 13.72 -13.07
N SER A 24 7.28 13.84 -12.01
CA SER A 24 6.28 14.90 -11.88
C SER A 24 6.94 16.15 -11.33
N SER A 25 6.93 17.23 -12.11
CA SER A 25 7.44 18.54 -11.66
C SER A 25 6.46 19.25 -10.72
N ASP A 26 5.22 18.76 -10.61
CA ASP A 26 4.10 19.48 -10.02
C ASP A 26 3.53 18.73 -8.81
N SER A 27 4.17 18.88 -7.66
CA SER A 27 3.52 18.93 -6.33
C SER A 27 4.60 19.11 -5.26
N GLY A 28 4.34 20.02 -4.31
CA GLY A 28 5.26 20.39 -3.23
C GLY A 28 5.48 19.31 -2.16
N GLY A 29 5.56 18.03 -2.53
CA GLY A 29 5.79 16.91 -1.63
C GLY A 29 6.59 15.79 -2.29
N GLY A 30 7.80 15.56 -1.77
CA GLY A 30 8.45 14.23 -1.84
C GLY A 30 9.35 13.95 -3.04
N GLY A 31 10.59 14.46 -3.02
CA GLY A 31 11.68 14.01 -3.91
C GLY A 31 12.11 12.53 -3.72
N ASP A 32 11.40 11.76 -2.89
CA ASP A 32 11.68 10.34 -2.63
C ASP A 32 11.13 9.42 -3.72
N GLY A 33 10.00 9.76 -4.36
CA GLY A 33 9.44 8.96 -5.46
C GLY A 33 10.34 8.97 -6.70
N ASP A 34 10.80 10.15 -7.10
CA ASP A 34 11.75 10.33 -8.20
C ASP A 34 13.09 9.65 -7.90
N ARG A 35 13.53 9.72 -6.65
CA ARG A 35 14.76 9.06 -6.21
C ARG A 35 14.63 7.54 -6.23
N PHE A 36 13.51 6.99 -5.78
CA PHE A 36 13.21 5.56 -5.87
C PHE A 36 13.24 5.11 -7.33
N LEU A 37 12.51 5.79 -8.22
CA LEU A 37 12.48 5.48 -9.64
C LEU A 37 13.87 5.57 -10.30
N ALA A 38 14.68 6.56 -9.94
CA ALA A 38 16.05 6.66 -10.43
C ALA A 38 16.96 5.54 -9.92
N HIS A 39 16.83 5.17 -8.64
CA HIS A 39 17.55 4.05 -8.06
C HIS A 39 17.11 2.71 -8.67
N PHE A 40 15.82 2.55 -8.92
CA PHE A 40 15.23 1.40 -9.57
C PHE A 40 15.67 1.27 -11.04
N LEU A 41 15.67 2.37 -11.80
CA LEU A 41 16.20 2.40 -13.16
C LEU A 41 17.71 2.13 -13.19
N LEU A 42 18.47 2.70 -12.26
CA LEU A 42 19.90 2.39 -12.13
C LEU A 42 20.13 0.92 -11.82
N PHE A 43 19.29 0.33 -10.97
CA PHE A 43 19.33 -1.10 -10.67
C PHE A 43 18.96 -1.95 -11.90
N LEU A 44 17.91 -1.58 -12.65
CA LEU A 44 17.55 -2.25 -13.90
C LEU A 44 18.66 -2.17 -14.95
N VAL A 45 19.39 -1.06 -15.02
CA VAL A 45 20.49 -0.83 -15.97
C VAL A 45 21.83 -1.42 -15.49
N GLN A 46 21.93 -1.87 -14.24
CA GLN A 46 23.13 -2.57 -13.78
C GLN A 46 23.25 -3.94 -14.49
N PRO A 47 24.44 -4.28 -15.02
CA PRO A 47 24.68 -5.59 -15.60
C PRO A 47 24.50 -6.64 -14.50
N PHE A 48 23.51 -7.52 -14.69
CA PHE A 48 23.12 -8.58 -13.77
C PHE A 48 23.02 -9.86 -14.62
N ASP A 49 24.12 -10.62 -14.70
CA ASP A 49 24.25 -11.89 -15.45
C ASP A 49 23.41 -11.99 -16.76
N SER A 50 22.91 -13.19 -17.08
CA SER A 50 22.29 -13.57 -18.36
C SER A 50 20.90 -12.98 -18.63
N LEU A 51 20.36 -12.15 -17.73
CA LEU A 51 19.04 -11.53 -17.90
C LEU A 51 19.20 -10.23 -18.69
N SER A 52 19.02 -10.31 -20.01
CA SER A 52 19.07 -9.13 -20.89
C SER A 52 17.99 -8.11 -20.53
N MET A 53 18.21 -6.85 -20.87
CA MET A 53 17.24 -5.76 -20.64
C MET A 53 15.88 -6.06 -21.26
N GLU A 54 15.86 -6.77 -22.40
CA GLU A 54 14.63 -7.18 -23.08
C GLU A 54 13.82 -8.14 -22.21
N LYS A 55 14.46 -9.12 -21.55
CA LYS A 55 13.78 -10.05 -20.64
C LYS A 55 13.24 -9.33 -19.40
N ARG A 56 13.96 -8.33 -18.89
CA ARG A 56 13.54 -7.51 -17.75
C ARG A 56 12.31 -6.65 -18.10
N ALA A 57 12.33 -6.04 -19.28
CA ALA A 57 11.22 -5.23 -19.77
C ALA A 57 9.95 -6.07 -20.00
N ILE A 58 10.09 -7.27 -20.57
CA ILE A 58 8.97 -8.21 -20.74
C ILE A 58 8.40 -8.62 -19.38
N LEU A 59 9.25 -8.99 -18.42
CA LEU A 59 8.82 -9.34 -17.06
C LEU A 59 8.04 -8.20 -16.40
N VAL A 60 8.55 -6.97 -16.43
CA VAL A 60 7.86 -5.80 -15.86
C VAL A 60 6.53 -5.56 -16.58
N SER A 61 6.50 -5.64 -17.91
CA SER A 61 5.28 -5.43 -18.70
C SER A 61 4.20 -6.49 -18.44
N ASP A 62 4.57 -7.76 -18.33
CA ASP A 62 3.63 -8.84 -18.01
C ASP A 62 3.09 -8.72 -16.59
N LEU A 63 3.91 -8.20 -15.68
CA LEU A 63 3.53 -7.98 -14.31
C LEU A 63 2.55 -6.80 -14.20
N LEU A 64 2.84 -5.67 -14.85
CA LEU A 64 1.94 -4.51 -14.94
C LEU A 64 0.58 -4.84 -15.56
N ARG A 65 0.54 -5.64 -16.64
CA ARG A 65 -0.72 -6.05 -17.28
C ARG A 65 -1.63 -6.86 -16.35
N LYS A 66 -1.06 -7.67 -15.45
CA LYS A 66 -1.84 -8.38 -14.43
C LYS A 66 -2.41 -7.45 -13.36
N LEU A 67 -1.87 -6.25 -13.20
CA LEU A 67 -2.35 -5.27 -12.22
C LEU A 67 -3.57 -4.50 -12.74
N ASP A 68 -3.62 -4.21 -14.04
CA ASP A 68 -4.76 -3.52 -14.67
C ASP A 68 -6.06 -4.33 -14.53
N ASP A 69 -6.00 -5.65 -14.71
CA ASP A 69 -7.16 -6.54 -14.57
C ASP A 69 -7.70 -6.59 -13.12
N LEU A 70 -6.88 -6.26 -12.11
CA LEU A 70 -7.23 -6.34 -10.68
C LEU A 70 -7.85 -5.04 -10.15
N ASN A 71 -7.44 -3.88 -10.68
CA ASN A 71 -7.98 -2.58 -10.29
C ASN A 71 -9.47 -2.42 -10.62
N GLU A 72 -9.95 -3.05 -11.69
CA GLU A 72 -11.36 -3.00 -12.10
C GLU A 72 -12.28 -3.73 -11.09
N TYR A 73 -11.80 -4.80 -10.44
CA TYR A 73 -12.58 -5.59 -9.48
C TYR A 73 -12.83 -4.85 -8.15
N SER A 74 -11.82 -4.14 -7.63
CA SER A 74 -11.91 -3.40 -6.36
C SER A 74 -12.94 -2.26 -6.38
N LEU A 75 -13.12 -1.60 -7.53
CA LEU A 75 -14.06 -0.49 -7.71
C LEU A 75 -15.54 -0.91 -7.56
N HIS A 76 -15.84 -2.20 -7.78
CA HIS A 76 -17.20 -2.72 -7.72
C HIS A 76 -17.68 -3.09 -6.29
N MET A 77 -16.78 -3.11 -5.31
CA MET A 77 -17.09 -3.57 -3.94
C MET A 77 -17.55 -2.47 -2.97
N VAL A 78 -17.70 -1.23 -3.43
CA VAL A 78 -18.11 -0.10 -2.59
C VAL A 78 -19.58 -0.25 -2.12
N PRO A 79 -19.90 -0.04 -0.82
CA PRO A 79 -21.26 -0.20 -0.32
C PRO A 79 -22.15 0.89 -0.94
N GLY A 80 -23.32 0.49 -1.45
CA GLY A 80 -24.30 1.40 -2.05
C GLY A 80 -24.32 1.45 -3.58
N ASN A 81 -23.41 0.75 -4.28
CA ASN A 81 -23.30 0.87 -5.74
C ASN A 81 -24.04 -0.17 -6.59
N ASN A 82 -24.63 -1.25 -6.05
CA ASN A 82 -25.55 -2.15 -6.79
C ASN A 82 -26.41 -3.06 -5.90
N ALA A 83 -27.60 -3.40 -6.41
CA ALA A 83 -28.60 -4.25 -5.75
C ALA A 83 -28.35 -5.77 -5.99
N SER A 84 -28.45 -6.54 -4.90
CA SER A 84 -28.79 -7.99 -4.81
C SER A 84 -27.71 -9.05 -4.50
N SER A 85 -26.43 -8.72 -4.39
CA SER A 85 -25.43 -9.67 -3.84
C SER A 85 -24.98 -9.25 -2.44
N THR A 86 -25.26 -10.08 -1.44
CA THR A 86 -24.67 -9.97 -0.10
C THR A 86 -23.16 -10.13 -0.20
N ILE A 87 -22.41 -9.08 0.08
CA ILE A 87 -20.94 -9.10 0.15
C ILE A 87 -20.54 -10.03 1.31
N SER A 88 -19.68 -11.00 1.04
CA SER A 88 -19.13 -11.90 2.07
C SER A 88 -17.84 -11.34 2.65
N ILE A 89 -17.40 -11.88 3.79
CA ILE A 89 -16.11 -11.49 4.36
C ILE A 89 -14.96 -11.98 3.48
N GLU A 90 -15.13 -13.12 2.81
CA GLU A 90 -14.18 -13.67 1.85
C GLU A 90 -13.94 -12.70 0.68
N ASP A 91 -15.00 -12.11 0.14
CA ASP A 91 -14.88 -11.12 -0.95
C ASP A 91 -14.08 -9.89 -0.50
N VAL A 92 -14.32 -9.41 0.73
CA VAL A 92 -13.62 -8.24 1.30
C VAL A 92 -12.14 -8.55 1.49
N MET A 93 -11.82 -9.74 2.01
CA MET A 93 -10.45 -10.16 2.22
C MET A 93 -9.70 -10.37 0.89
N GLU A 94 -10.38 -10.84 -0.15
CA GLU A 94 -9.81 -10.93 -1.49
C GLU A 94 -9.55 -9.53 -2.08
N ALA A 95 -10.51 -8.61 -1.97
CA ALA A 95 -10.36 -7.26 -2.50
C ALA A 95 -9.20 -6.49 -1.85
N ILE A 96 -9.04 -6.58 -0.53
CA ILE A 96 -7.89 -5.96 0.13
C ILE A 96 -6.58 -6.65 -0.28
N HIS A 97 -6.55 -7.98 -0.44
CA HIS A 97 -5.37 -8.69 -0.94
C HIS A 97 -4.97 -8.25 -2.36
N LEU A 98 -5.96 -7.92 -3.20
CA LEU A 98 -5.75 -7.41 -4.55
C LEU A 98 -5.41 -5.91 -4.60
N LYS A 99 -5.80 -5.14 -3.58
CA LYS A 99 -5.33 -3.77 -3.37
C LYS A 99 -3.86 -3.78 -2.88
N SER A 100 -3.50 -4.79 -2.08
CA SER A 100 -2.23 -4.91 -1.37
C SER A 100 -1.24 -5.88 -2.03
N PHE A 101 -0.47 -5.44 -3.04
CA PHE A 101 0.53 -6.34 -3.65
C PHE A 101 1.87 -5.70 -4.04
N ASP A 102 2.00 -4.38 -3.92
CA ASP A 102 3.15 -3.66 -4.48
C ASP A 102 4.49 -4.21 -3.93
N TYR A 103 4.56 -4.54 -2.64
CA TYR A 103 5.79 -5.06 -2.05
C TYR A 103 6.14 -6.47 -2.52
N ARG A 104 5.16 -7.37 -2.67
CA ARG A 104 5.34 -8.71 -3.25
C ARG A 104 5.81 -8.61 -4.68
N VAL A 105 5.19 -7.76 -5.46
CA VAL A 105 5.56 -7.53 -6.87
C VAL A 105 6.99 -7.02 -6.97
N LEU A 106 7.35 -6.01 -6.18
CA LEU A 106 8.71 -5.47 -6.14
C LEU A 106 9.72 -6.54 -5.69
N ASN A 107 9.42 -7.30 -4.65
CA ASN A 107 10.32 -8.36 -4.17
C ASN A 107 10.44 -9.53 -5.15
N LEU A 108 9.35 -9.95 -5.80
CA LEU A 108 9.39 -10.95 -6.87
C LEU A 108 10.31 -10.48 -7.98
N LEU A 109 10.19 -9.23 -8.39
CA LEU A 109 11.07 -8.65 -9.40
C LEU A 109 12.54 -8.68 -8.93
N MET A 110 12.82 -8.37 -7.66
CA MET A 110 14.18 -8.47 -7.10
C MET A 110 14.73 -9.90 -7.12
N TYR A 111 13.93 -10.91 -6.79
CA TYR A 111 14.35 -12.32 -6.89
C TYR A 111 14.75 -12.68 -8.32
N HIS A 112 13.91 -12.34 -9.30
CA HIS A 112 14.16 -12.62 -10.71
C HIS A 112 15.40 -11.89 -11.24
N LEU A 113 15.55 -10.62 -10.89
CA LEU A 113 16.68 -9.80 -11.36
C LEU A 113 18.01 -10.23 -10.76
N THR A 114 18.01 -10.76 -9.54
CA THR A 114 19.22 -11.24 -8.86
C THR A 114 19.52 -12.72 -9.13
N GLY A 115 18.68 -13.42 -9.90
CA GLY A 115 18.83 -14.84 -10.20
C GLY A 115 18.63 -15.78 -9.00
N HIS A 116 18.06 -15.27 -7.90
CA HIS A 116 17.75 -16.09 -6.73
C HIS A 116 16.41 -16.80 -6.93
N GLN A 117 16.29 -18.01 -6.37
CA GLN A 117 15.00 -18.68 -6.28
C GLN A 117 14.07 -17.87 -5.37
N VAL A 118 12.80 -17.73 -5.78
CA VAL A 118 11.77 -17.09 -4.97
C VAL A 118 11.62 -17.87 -3.65
N ASN A 119 11.73 -17.16 -2.54
CA ASN A 119 11.45 -17.74 -1.22
C ASN A 119 9.96 -17.59 -0.92
N GLU A 120 9.24 -18.71 -0.96
CA GLU A 120 7.79 -18.76 -0.69
C GLU A 120 7.43 -18.24 0.71
N VAL A 121 8.24 -18.55 1.73
CA VAL A 121 8.02 -18.05 3.10
C VAL A 121 8.15 -16.53 3.16
N HIS A 122 9.06 -15.95 2.38
CA HIS A 122 9.17 -14.50 2.26
C HIS A 122 7.94 -13.90 1.56
N MET A 123 7.42 -14.54 0.51
CA MET A 123 6.22 -14.08 -0.19
C MET A 123 4.95 -14.15 0.67
N GLU A 124 4.79 -15.23 1.43
CA GLU A 124 3.69 -15.37 2.40
C GLU A 124 3.79 -14.32 3.51
N PHE A 125 5.00 -14.08 4.04
CA PHE A 125 5.22 -13.01 5.01
C PHE A 125 4.86 -11.62 4.44
N LEU A 126 5.29 -11.33 3.21
CA LEU A 126 4.99 -10.07 2.54
C LEU A 126 3.48 -9.86 2.38
N SER A 127 2.75 -10.89 1.96
CA SER A 127 1.28 -10.81 1.86
C SER A 127 0.62 -10.45 3.18
N ILE A 128 1.13 -10.97 4.30
CA ILE A 128 0.59 -10.68 5.65
C ILE A 128 0.96 -9.25 6.06
N SER A 129 2.20 -8.83 5.81
CA SER A 129 2.69 -7.49 6.11
C SER A 129 1.92 -6.42 5.33
N GLU A 130 1.67 -6.66 4.05
CA GLU A 130 0.89 -5.79 3.16
C GLU A 130 -0.52 -5.60 3.68
N LEU A 131 -1.20 -6.69 4.06
CA LEU A 131 -2.55 -6.63 4.61
C LEU A 131 -2.62 -5.74 5.86
N LEU A 132 -1.65 -5.85 6.77
CA LEU A 132 -1.61 -4.98 7.96
C LEU A 132 -1.40 -3.51 7.58
N VAL A 133 -0.53 -3.23 6.61
CA VAL A 133 -0.30 -1.85 6.14
C VAL A 133 -1.57 -1.28 5.51
N GLU A 134 -2.24 -2.00 4.62
CA GLU A 134 -3.50 -1.53 4.02
C GLU A 134 -4.60 -1.31 5.05
N ILE A 135 -4.74 -2.19 6.04
CA ILE A 135 -5.72 -1.96 7.12
C ILE A 135 -5.36 -0.68 7.88
N SER A 136 -4.08 -0.41 8.12
CA SER A 136 -3.64 0.82 8.78
C SER A 136 -3.99 2.05 7.95
N ASP A 137 -3.72 2.01 6.64
CA ASP A 137 -3.97 3.11 5.72
C ASP A 137 -5.48 3.36 5.57
N ASP A 138 -6.29 2.32 5.36
CA ASP A 138 -7.76 2.42 5.33
C ASP A 138 -8.32 3.00 6.65
N LEU A 139 -7.76 2.64 7.81
CA LEU A 139 -8.22 3.21 9.09
C LEU A 139 -7.83 4.69 9.24
N TYR A 140 -6.70 5.09 8.69
CA TYR A 140 -6.23 6.48 8.70
C TYR A 140 -7.04 7.34 7.72
N ASP A 141 -7.29 6.83 6.51
CA ASP A 141 -8.00 7.52 5.42
C ASP A 141 -9.52 7.33 5.45
N TYR A 142 -10.07 6.66 6.48
CA TYR A 142 -11.48 6.28 6.57
C TYR A 142 -12.47 7.38 6.19
N GLU A 143 -12.27 8.59 6.70
CA GLU A 143 -13.17 9.70 6.41
C GLU A 143 -13.07 10.16 4.95
N ASP A 144 -11.87 10.20 4.39
CA ASP A 144 -11.62 10.58 3.00
C ASP A 144 -12.15 9.51 2.05
N ASP A 145 -12.05 8.23 2.41
CA ASP A 145 -12.65 7.14 1.64
C ASP A 145 -14.18 7.19 1.64
N VAL A 146 -14.79 7.52 2.78
CA VAL A 146 -16.25 7.75 2.84
C VAL A 146 -16.65 8.94 1.98
N MET A 147 -15.84 10.01 1.96
CA MET A 147 -16.07 11.19 1.13
C MET A 147 -16.00 10.87 -0.37
N ASN A 148 -14.96 10.16 -0.78
CA ASN A 148 -14.71 9.79 -2.18
C ASN A 148 -15.54 8.59 -2.64
N ASN A 149 -16.25 7.95 -1.72
CA ASN A 149 -16.98 6.71 -1.95
C ASN A 149 -16.06 5.60 -2.52
N THR A 150 -14.89 5.42 -1.93
CA THR A 150 -13.87 4.43 -2.31
C THR A 150 -13.86 3.25 -1.33
N PHE A 151 -13.31 2.11 -1.76
CA PHE A 151 -13.22 0.92 -0.91
C PHE A 151 -12.50 1.26 0.41
N ASN A 152 -13.05 0.76 1.52
CA ASN A 152 -12.42 0.86 2.83
C ASN A 152 -12.87 -0.32 3.70
N ILE A 153 -11.94 -1.00 4.36
CA ILE A 153 -12.24 -2.21 5.12
C ILE A 153 -13.24 -1.99 6.26
N LEU A 154 -13.21 -0.84 6.95
CA LEU A 154 -14.16 -0.56 8.04
C LEU A 154 -15.59 -0.37 7.51
N ARG A 155 -15.74 0.26 6.33
CA ARG A 155 -17.03 0.37 5.63
C ARG A 155 -17.57 -1.03 5.29
N MET A 156 -16.71 -1.91 4.78
CA MET A 156 -17.06 -3.30 4.46
C MET A 156 -17.50 -4.09 5.69
N PHE A 157 -16.70 -4.05 6.76
CA PHE A 157 -17.04 -4.73 8.00
C PHE A 157 -18.35 -4.22 8.59
N THR A 158 -18.63 -2.92 8.45
CA THR A 158 -19.91 -2.32 8.86
C THR A 158 -21.08 -2.82 8.02
N ALA A 159 -20.89 -2.99 6.71
CA ALA A 159 -21.92 -3.55 5.83
C ALA A 159 -22.24 -5.02 6.15
N ILE A 160 -21.24 -5.81 6.56
CA ILE A 160 -21.39 -7.26 6.85
C ILE A 160 -21.93 -7.50 8.27
N TYR A 161 -21.28 -6.90 9.28
CA TYR A 161 -21.52 -7.20 10.70
C TYR A 161 -22.42 -6.17 11.40
N GLY A 162 -22.72 -5.06 10.72
CA GLY A 162 -23.42 -3.93 11.31
C GLY A 162 -22.53 -3.07 12.23
N PRO A 163 -22.98 -1.84 12.56
CA PRO A 163 -22.15 -0.84 13.23
C PRO A 163 -21.75 -1.18 14.67
N SER A 164 -22.48 -2.08 15.34
CA SER A 164 -22.14 -2.47 16.72
C SER A 164 -21.03 -3.51 16.81
N GLU A 165 -20.98 -4.44 15.85
CA GLU A 165 -20.04 -5.57 15.88
C GLU A 165 -18.83 -5.35 14.95
N ALA A 166 -18.95 -4.51 13.92
CA ALA A 166 -17.87 -4.27 12.96
C ALA A 166 -16.52 -3.89 13.58
N PRO A 167 -16.42 -2.93 14.55
CA PRO A 167 -15.14 -2.60 15.17
C PRO A 167 -14.52 -3.78 15.93
N LYS A 168 -15.34 -4.61 16.58
CA LYS A 168 -14.88 -5.79 17.32
C LYS A 168 -14.39 -6.87 16.36
N MET A 169 -15.12 -7.09 15.28
CA MET A 169 -14.76 -8.08 14.25
C MET A 169 -13.49 -7.66 13.51
N LEU A 170 -13.32 -6.36 13.22
CA LEU A 170 -12.10 -5.85 12.60
C LEU A 170 -10.90 -5.96 13.56
N ALA A 171 -11.07 -5.60 14.83
CA ALA A 171 -10.02 -5.77 15.84
C ALA A 171 -9.59 -7.24 15.96
N LYS A 172 -10.54 -8.18 15.94
CA LYS A 172 -10.24 -9.61 15.92
C LYS A 172 -9.46 -10.02 14.65
N CYS A 173 -9.88 -9.56 13.48
CA CYS A 173 -9.18 -9.81 12.22
C CYS A 173 -7.73 -9.33 12.28
N ILE A 174 -7.50 -8.11 12.76
CA ILE A 174 -6.17 -7.53 12.97
C ILE A 174 -5.33 -8.44 13.88
N SER A 175 -5.86 -8.84 15.04
CA SER A 175 -5.14 -9.73 15.96
C SER A 175 -4.78 -11.08 15.33
N ASP A 176 -5.69 -11.70 14.58
CA ASP A 176 -5.44 -12.96 13.88
C ASP A 176 -4.35 -12.81 12.80
N VAL A 177 -4.27 -11.65 12.14
CA VAL A 177 -3.23 -11.33 11.14
C VAL A 177 -1.89 -11.01 11.81
N GLU A 178 -1.88 -10.29 12.93
CA GLU A 178 -0.66 -10.02 13.73
C GLU A 178 -0.03 -11.32 14.25
N GLU A 179 -0.84 -12.28 14.72
CA GLU A 179 -0.34 -13.59 15.14
C GLU A 179 0.34 -14.32 13.97
N LYS A 180 -0.27 -14.30 12.78
CA LYS A 180 0.34 -14.86 11.56
C LYS A 180 1.63 -14.13 11.21
N TYR A 181 1.65 -12.80 11.30
CA TYR A 181 2.84 -11.99 11.05
C TYR A 181 3.99 -12.44 11.95
N GLU A 182 3.74 -12.61 13.25
CA GLU A 182 4.76 -13.09 14.19
C GLU A 182 5.28 -14.48 13.86
N ILE A 183 4.37 -15.42 13.55
CA ILE A 183 4.73 -16.80 13.20
C ILE A 183 5.63 -16.80 11.96
N PHE A 184 5.28 -16.03 10.94
CA PHE A 184 6.05 -15.97 9.70
C PHE A 184 7.36 -15.19 9.86
N SER A 185 7.36 -14.10 10.61
CA SER A 185 8.57 -13.34 10.94
C SER A 185 9.64 -14.22 11.58
N LYS A 186 9.25 -15.14 12.48
CA LYS A 186 10.14 -16.12 13.12
C LYS A 186 10.68 -17.19 12.17
N LYS A 187 10.00 -17.44 11.03
CA LYS A 187 10.45 -18.40 10.01
C LYS A 187 11.39 -17.78 8.98
N LEU A 188 11.45 -16.46 8.89
CA LEU A 188 12.34 -15.76 7.96
C LEU A 188 13.81 -15.86 8.39
N ASP A 189 14.70 -15.55 7.45
CA ASP A 189 16.09 -15.25 7.78
C ASP A 189 16.16 -14.15 8.86
N PRO A 190 16.98 -14.31 9.92
CA PRO A 190 17.07 -13.34 11.02
C PRO A 190 17.47 -11.93 10.58
N ASN A 191 18.27 -11.78 9.53
CA ASN A 191 18.66 -10.45 9.03
C ASN A 191 17.50 -9.82 8.28
N LEU A 192 16.78 -10.61 7.48
CA LEU A 192 15.61 -10.15 6.75
C LEU A 192 14.49 -9.73 7.70
N SER A 193 14.09 -10.59 8.63
CA SER A 193 13.11 -10.24 9.67
C SER A 193 13.54 -9.00 10.45
N GLY A 194 14.81 -8.94 10.89
CA GLY A 194 15.36 -7.77 11.60
C GLY A 194 15.39 -6.47 10.77
N SER A 195 15.36 -6.55 9.43
CA SER A 195 15.20 -5.37 8.57
C SER A 195 13.75 -4.88 8.52
N TYR A 196 12.77 -5.78 8.44
CA TYR A 196 11.35 -5.44 8.48
C TYR A 196 10.95 -4.83 9.83
N TRP A 197 11.40 -5.43 10.93
CA TRP A 197 11.17 -4.88 12.27
C TRP A 197 11.65 -3.44 12.40
N ARG A 198 12.87 -3.14 11.92
CA ARG A 198 13.40 -1.77 11.91
C ARG A 198 12.56 -0.83 11.05
N ARG A 199 12.13 -1.26 9.86
CA ARG A 199 11.27 -0.42 9.01
C ARG A 199 9.92 -0.13 9.67
N CYS A 200 9.31 -1.11 10.36
CA CYS A 200 8.08 -0.90 11.13
C CYS A 200 8.28 0.12 12.26
N GLU A 201 9.40 0.06 12.99
CA GLU A 201 9.73 1.05 14.01
C GLU A 201 9.94 2.46 13.43
N GLU A 202 10.62 2.55 12.28
CA GLU A 202 10.83 3.82 11.57
C GLU A 202 9.51 4.42 11.11
N ALA A 203 8.63 3.63 10.50
CA ALA A 203 7.29 4.07 10.08
C ALA A 203 6.45 4.56 11.27
N THR A 204 6.51 3.85 12.40
CA THR A 204 5.80 4.26 13.62
C THR A 204 6.29 5.61 14.16
N LYS A 205 7.61 5.86 14.08
CA LYS A 205 8.22 7.14 14.46
C LYS A 205 7.87 8.27 13.50
N GLU A 206 7.88 7.99 12.19
CA GLU A 206 7.45 8.93 11.13
C GLU A 206 6.00 9.37 11.34
N GLY A 207 5.13 8.45 11.79
CA GLY A 207 3.75 8.73 12.21
C GLY A 207 3.60 9.44 13.56
N GLY A 208 4.69 9.93 14.16
CA GLY A 208 4.67 10.77 15.37
C GLY A 208 4.51 10.01 16.69
N LYS A 209 4.48 8.67 16.70
CA LYS A 209 4.40 7.86 17.93
C LYS A 209 5.79 7.46 18.41
N THR A 210 6.16 7.90 19.63
CA THR A 210 7.48 7.62 20.24
C THR A 210 7.46 6.49 21.27
N SER A 211 6.29 5.93 21.58
CA SER A 211 6.12 4.79 22.49
C SER A 211 4.86 3.99 22.14
N GLY A 212 4.92 2.67 22.26
CA GLY A 212 3.80 1.77 21.91
C GLY A 212 4.25 0.35 21.60
N HIS A 213 3.29 -0.51 21.20
CA HIS A 213 3.57 -1.86 20.70
C HIS A 213 4.46 -1.80 19.45
N ALA A 214 5.21 -2.86 19.16
CA ALA A 214 6.22 -2.85 18.11
C ALA A 214 5.66 -2.74 16.67
N TYR A 215 4.34 -2.92 16.51
CA TYR A 215 3.58 -2.67 15.28
C TYR A 215 2.80 -1.34 15.30
N GLY A 216 3.05 -0.48 16.29
CA GLY A 216 2.26 0.73 16.52
C GLY A 216 1.02 0.47 17.39
N THR A 217 0.05 1.39 17.36
CA THR A 217 -1.21 1.23 18.09
C THR A 217 -2.35 1.47 17.13
N TRP A 218 -3.18 0.46 16.95
CA TRP A 218 -4.40 0.51 16.14
C TRP A 218 -5.38 1.52 16.72
N ASN A 219 -5.89 2.40 15.86
CA ASN A 219 -6.97 3.30 16.19
C ASN A 219 -8.09 3.05 15.17
N ILE A 220 -9.15 2.37 15.61
CA ILE A 220 -10.35 2.22 14.78
C ILE A 220 -11.18 3.49 14.96
N PRO A 221 -11.38 4.30 13.90
CA PRO A 221 -12.08 5.57 14.02
C PRO A 221 -13.56 5.37 14.37
N PRO A 222 -14.23 6.39 14.93
CA PRO A 222 -15.67 6.34 15.13
C PRO A 222 -16.41 6.13 13.82
N LEU A 223 -17.37 5.19 13.81
CA LEU A 223 -18.14 4.88 12.62
C LEU A 223 -19.02 6.05 12.18
N ILE A 224 -18.97 6.35 10.88
CA ILE A 224 -19.91 7.23 10.21
C ILE A 224 -21.19 6.43 9.95
N ARG A 225 -22.26 6.75 10.69
CA ARG A 225 -23.52 6.00 10.64
C ARG A 225 -24.33 6.27 9.38
N ASP A 226 -24.23 7.49 8.85
CA ASP A 226 -24.93 7.94 7.67
C ASP A 226 -23.91 8.61 6.76
N GLU A 227 -23.37 7.83 5.82
CA GLU A 227 -22.34 8.29 4.91
C GLU A 227 -22.88 9.30 3.89
N GLU A 228 -24.16 9.22 3.50
CA GLU A 228 -24.78 10.18 2.58
C GLU A 228 -24.88 11.56 3.23
N LEU A 229 -25.37 11.60 4.46
CA LEU A 229 -25.44 12.83 5.25
C LEU A 229 -24.05 13.40 5.53
N PHE A 230 -23.08 12.54 5.88
CA PHE A 230 -21.69 12.95 6.09
C PHE A 230 -21.07 13.62 4.85
N ARG A 231 -21.26 13.01 3.67
CA ARG A 231 -20.82 13.59 2.38
C ARG A 231 -21.50 14.92 2.10
N LEU A 232 -22.82 15.00 2.31
CA LEU A 232 -23.58 16.23 2.06
C LEU A 232 -23.12 17.38 2.98
N GLU A 233 -22.92 17.12 4.27
CA GLU A 233 -22.48 18.13 5.24
C GLU A 233 -21.08 18.67 4.95
N ARG A 234 -20.16 17.81 4.51
CA ARG A 234 -18.78 18.22 4.16
C ARG A 234 -18.70 18.97 2.84
N SER A 235 -19.44 18.55 1.82
CA SER A 235 -19.53 19.30 0.56
C SER A 235 -20.06 20.72 0.77
N ASN A 236 -21.14 20.86 1.55
CA ASN A 236 -21.72 22.18 1.86
C ASN A 236 -20.79 23.09 2.69
N LYS A 237 -19.94 22.52 3.57
CA LYS A 237 -18.94 23.28 4.32
C LYS A 237 -17.80 23.80 3.44
N CYS A 238 -17.31 22.99 2.49
CA CYS A 238 -16.30 23.43 1.51
C CYS A 238 -16.81 24.61 0.67
N ASP A 239 -18.08 24.56 0.24
CA ASP A 239 -18.72 25.64 -0.51
C ASP A 239 -18.85 26.93 0.32
N ALA A 240 -19.25 26.81 1.60
CA ALA A 240 -19.36 27.96 2.50
C ALA A 240 -18.00 28.61 2.85
N SER A 241 -16.94 27.81 3.03
CA SER A 241 -15.58 28.33 3.28
C SER A 241 -14.99 29.03 2.05
N SER A 242 -15.37 28.61 0.84
CA SER A 242 -14.91 29.23 -0.41
C SER A 242 -15.56 30.59 -0.68
N ILE A 243 -16.76 30.84 -0.12
CA ILE A 243 -17.50 32.11 -0.26
C ILE A 243 -17.00 33.19 0.72
N THR A 244 -16.26 32.82 1.77
CA THR A 244 -15.82 33.77 2.80
C THR A 244 -14.49 34.47 2.46
N ILE A 245 -13.88 34.15 1.31
CA ILE A 245 -12.69 34.82 0.78
C ILE A 245 -13.10 35.72 -0.39
N THR A 246 -13.79 36.83 -0.11
CA THR A 246 -13.94 37.98 -1.02
C THR A 246 -14.04 39.27 -0.23
#